data_AF-A0A445BIP2-F1
#
_entry.id   AF-A0A445BIP2-F1
#
_cell.length_a   1.000
_cell.length_b   1.000
_cell.length_c   1.000
_cell.angle_alpha   90.00
_cell.angle_beta   90.00
_cell.angle_gamma   90.00
#
_symmetry.space_group_name_H-M   'P 1'
#
loop_
_entity.id
_entity.type
_entity.pdbx_description
1 polymer ?
#
loop_
_entity_poly.entity_id
_entity_poly.type
_entity_poly.pdbx_seq_one_letter_code
_entity_poly.pdbx_strand_id
1 'polypeptide(L)' 'MLFAGWFHYHKAAPKLAWFQDVESMLNHHLAGLLGLGSLSWAGHQVHVSLPIN' A
#
# COMPACT_ATOMS: atom_id res chain seq x y z
N MET A 1 -5.99 -7.82 9.20
CA MET A 1 -6.39 -8.38 7.89
C MET A 1 -7.80 -8.93 7.88
N LEU A 2 -8.16 -9.85 8.79
CA LEU A 2 -9.51 -10.46 8.83
C LEU A 2 -10.68 -9.46 8.97
N PHE A 3 -10.53 -8.44 9.83
CA PHE A 3 -11.55 -7.40 10.00
C PHE A 3 -11.80 -6.59 8.72
N ALA A 4 -10.74 -6.22 7.99
CA ALA A 4 -10.87 -5.48 6.74
C ALA A 4 -11.66 -6.29 5.70
N GLY A 5 -11.45 -7.61 5.63
CA GLY A 5 -12.21 -8.50 4.75
C GLY A 5 -13.70 -8.57 5.12
N TRP A 6 -14.02 -8.81 6.39
CA TRP A 6 -15.42 -8.80 6.84
C TRP A 6 -16.10 -7.45 6.57
N PHE A 7 -15.43 -6.34 6.86
CA PHE A 7 -15.97 -4.99 6.74
C PHE A 7 -16.24 -4.61 5.28
N HIS A 8 -15.26 -4.81 4.38
CA HIS A 8 -15.43 -4.49 2.95
C HIS A 8 -16.32 -5.50 2.22
N TYR A 9 -16.80 -6.56 2.88
CA TYR A 9 -17.82 -7.45 2.33
C TYR A 9 -19.23 -7.15 2.87
N HIS A 10 -19.37 -6.96 4.20
CA HIS A 10 -20.69 -6.85 4.85
C HIS A 10 -21.12 -5.42 5.21
N LYS A 11 -20.19 -4.46 5.29
CA LYS A 11 -20.48 -3.08 5.76
C LYS A 11 -20.21 -2.03 4.69
N ALA A 12 -19.11 -2.15 3.96
CA ALA A 12 -18.67 -1.18 2.97
C ALA A 12 -18.23 -1.88 1.68
N ALA A 13 -19.16 -2.61 1.04
CA ALA A 13 -18.91 -3.29 -0.22
C ALA A 13 -18.61 -2.28 -1.35
N PRO A 14 -17.40 -2.32 -1.96
CA PRO A 14 -17.08 -1.44 -3.07
C PRO A 14 -17.89 -1.82 -4.32
N LYS A 15 -18.16 -0.82 -5.17
CA LYS A 15 -18.83 -1.03 -6.46
C LYS A 15 -17.83 -1.45 -7.53
N LEU A 16 -18.30 -2.07 -8.61
CA LEU A 16 -17.47 -2.51 -9.74
C LEU A 16 -16.61 -1.38 -10.32
N ALA A 17 -17.14 -0.16 -10.40
CA ALA A 17 -16.41 1.01 -10.90
C ALA A 17 -15.11 1.29 -10.11
N TRP A 18 -15.07 1.02 -8.80
CA TRP A 18 -13.87 1.18 -7.98
C TRP A 18 -12.80 0.15 -8.37
N PHE A 19 -13.20 -1.11 -8.57
CA PHE A 19 -12.28 -2.17 -8.98
C PHE A 19 -11.75 -2.00 -10.40
N GLN A 20 -12.51 -1.34 -11.28
CA GLN A 20 -12.15 -1.10 -12.68
C GLN A 20 -11.36 0.20 -12.90
N ASP A 21 -11.13 0.99 -11.85
CA ASP A 21 -10.28 2.19 -11.92
C ASP A 21 -8.79 1.80 -11.92
N VAL A 22 -8.34 1.35 -13.10
CA VAL A 22 -6.97 0.85 -13.30
C VAL A 22 -5.91 1.95 -13.20
N GLU A 23 -6.25 3.19 -13.53
CA GLU A 23 -5.33 4.32 -13.45
C GLU A 23 -5.02 4.64 -11.98
N SER A 24 -6.06 4.79 -11.15
CA SER A 24 -5.90 4.99 -9.71
C SER A 24 -5.16 3.84 -9.08
N MET A 25 -5.53 2.60 -9.42
CA MET A 25 -4.86 1.39 -8.91
C MET A 25 -3.36 1.41 -9.24
N LEU A 26 -2.97 1.67 -10.48
CA LEU A 26 -1.56 1.67 -10.87
C LEU A 26 -0.79 2.80 -10.20
N ASN A 27 -1.34 4.01 -10.14
CA ASN A 27 -0.69 5.14 -9.49
C ASN A 27 -0.45 4.89 -7.99
N HIS A 28 -1.44 4.34 -7.29
CA HIS A 28 -1.30 3.99 -5.87
C HIS A 28 -0.31 2.86 -5.63
N HIS A 29 -0.27 1.84 -6.48
CA HIS A 29 0.69 0.75 -6.31
C HIS A 29 2.12 1.15 -6.67
N LEU A 30 2.33 1.83 -7.79
CA LEU A 30 3.66 2.19 -8.25
C LEU A 30 4.28 3.29 -7.38
N ALA A 31 3.60 4.42 -7.23
CA ALA A 31 4.16 5.54 -6.46
C ALA A 31 4.00 5.33 -4.94
N GLY A 32 2.85 4.85 -4.50
CA GLY A 32 2.56 4.62 -3.09
C GLY A 32 3.24 3.36 -2.55
N LEU A 33 2.74 2.18 -2.92
CA LEU A 33 3.19 0.92 -2.32
C LEU A 33 4.68 0.65 -2.61
N LEU A 34 5.11 0.73 -3.87
CA LEU A 34 6.50 0.45 -4.24
C LEU A 34 7.41 1.65 -3.99
N GLY A 35 7.00 2.86 -4.41
CA GLY A 35 7.79 4.08 -4.25
C GLY A 35 8.01 4.44 -2.78
N LEU A 36 6.95 4.68 -2.01
CA LEU A 36 7.09 5.03 -0.58
C LEU A 36 7.60 3.85 0.26
N GLY A 37 7.29 2.61 -0.14
CA GLY A 37 7.84 1.41 0.49
C GLY A 37 9.37 1.35 0.36
N SER A 38 9.90 1.54 -0.84
CA SER A 38 11.36 1.57 -1.07
C SER A 38 12.03 2.77 -0.42
N LEU A 39 11.41 3.96 -0.48
CA LEU A 39 11.96 5.17 0.14
C LEU A 39 12.05 5.03 1.67
N SER A 40 10.98 4.55 2.31
CA SER A 40 10.97 4.33 3.77
C SER A 40 11.99 3.27 4.18
N TRP A 41 12.13 2.19 3.40
CA TRP A 41 13.13 1.15 3.65
C TRP A 41 14.56 1.64 3.45
N ALA A 42 14.83 2.47 2.43
CA ALA A 42 16.12 3.13 2.26
C ALA A 42 16.44 4.03 3.45
N GLY A 43 15.46 4.81 3.94
CA GLY A 43 15.62 5.61 5.16
C GLY A 43 15.96 4.76 6.39
N HIS A 44 15.27 3.63 6.57
CA HIS A 44 15.60 2.68 7.63
C HIS A 44 17.03 2.13 7.51
N GLN A 45 17.44 1.73 6.30
CA GLN A 45 18.81 1.27 6.07
C GLN A 45 19.84 2.35 6.42
N VAL A 46 19.65 3.59 5.97
CA VAL A 46 20.59 4.69 6.21
C VAL A 46 20.69 5.06 7.68
N HIS A 47 19.56 5.14 8.38
CA HIS A 47 19.52 5.69 9.74
C HIS A 47 19.59 4.63 10.84
N VAL A 48 19.35 3.36 10.54
CA VAL A 48 19.33 2.27 11.54
C VAL A 48 20.29 1.16 11.18
N SER A 49 20.18 0.59 9.97
CA SER A 49 20.99 -0.59 9.62
C SER A 49 22.46 -0.26 9.35
N LEU A 50 22.77 0.79 8.59
CA LEU A 50 24.14 1.19 8.24
C LEU A 50 24.99 1.60 9.46
N PRO A 51 24.48 2.32 10.48
CA PRO A 51 25.26 2.60 11.68
C PRO A 51 25.61 1.36 12.53
N ILE A 52 24.93 0.23 12.31
CA ILE A 52 25.12 -1.01 13.08
C ILE A 52 26.04 -2.00 12.35
N ASN A 53 26.09 -1.97 11.02
CA ASN A 53 26.90 -2.88 10.19
C ASN A 53 28.31 -2.34 9.94
#